data_AF-A0ABD5C6Q9-F1
#
_entry.id   AF-A0ABD5C6Q9-F1
#
_cell.length_a   1.000
_cell.length_b   1.000
_cell.length_c   1.000
_cell.angle_alpha   90.00
_cell.angle_beta   90.00
_cell.angle_gamma   90.00
#
_symmetry.space_group_name_H-M   'P 1'
#
loop_
_entity.id
_entity.type
_entity.pdbx_description
1 polymer ?
#
loop_
_entity_poly.entity_id
_entity_poly.type
_entity_poly.pdbx_seq_one_letter_code
_entity_poly.pdbx_strand_id
1 'polypeptide(L)'
;MTTIKNRRLRPRAHRFALESRQLFDGAALAETAIHEASASDLVHHESATEPAKALDIPHAATADAASEKPGSAASEVYVIDQHISGWQSLVDQVPQGSQVVIIDENSSGLSQLADALKGETNISAIHILSHGASDAITLGTDVLTADNLSAWSSQLSAIGASLSDSGDILLYGCDVSAQDNAFITRFAELTQADVAASSDMTGSAALSGDWVLENHTGSIEAKTFAFDYDGLLAGPEVTAPEKGITVAEPSSLNAAGADTATLSGW
;
A
#
# COMPACT_ATOMS: atom_id res chain seq x y z
N MET A 1 -40.54 -26.85 -40.74
CA MET A 1 -39.35 -26.68 -41.61
C MET A 1 -39.15 -25.18 -41.83
N THR A 2 -38.18 -24.58 -41.12
CA THR A 2 -37.84 -23.15 -41.31
C THR A 2 -36.32 -23.03 -41.36
N THR A 3 -35.80 -22.80 -42.56
CA THR A 3 -34.37 -22.70 -42.87
C THR A 3 -33.85 -21.30 -42.51
N ILE A 4 -32.97 -21.21 -41.52
CA ILE A 4 -32.29 -19.96 -41.16
C ILE A 4 -30.99 -19.87 -41.96
N LYS A 5 -30.88 -18.84 -42.82
CA LYS A 5 -29.74 -18.57 -43.70
C LYS A 5 -28.57 -18.00 -42.91
N ASN A 6 -27.42 -18.68 -42.96
CA ASN A 6 -26.15 -18.26 -42.39
C ASN A 6 -25.61 -16.99 -43.12
N ARG A 7 -25.59 -15.83 -42.46
CA ARG A 7 -24.89 -14.63 -42.97
C ARG A 7 -23.42 -14.69 -42.58
N ARG A 8 -22.54 -14.77 -43.57
CA ARG A 8 -21.08 -14.66 -43.38
C ARG A 8 -20.71 -13.19 -43.13
N LEU A 9 -20.07 -12.91 -41.99
CA LEU A 9 -19.46 -11.61 -41.69
C LEU A 9 -18.13 -11.50 -42.46
N ARG A 10 -17.90 -10.34 -43.11
CA ARG A 10 -16.64 -10.04 -43.80
C ARG A 10 -15.75 -9.20 -42.88
N PRO A 11 -14.46 -9.53 -42.71
CA PRO A 11 -13.54 -8.68 -41.96
C PRO A 11 -13.32 -7.35 -42.68
N ARG A 12 -13.43 -6.23 -41.96
CA ARG A 12 -12.97 -4.91 -42.41
C ARG A 12 -11.60 -4.63 -41.80
N ALA A 13 -10.59 -4.44 -42.64
CA ALA A 13 -9.28 -3.99 -42.18
C ALA A 13 -9.31 -2.48 -41.97
N HIS A 14 -9.12 -2.04 -40.73
CA HIS A 14 -8.89 -0.64 -40.40
C HIS A 14 -7.38 -0.37 -40.46
N ARG A 15 -6.95 0.53 -41.35
CA ARG A 15 -5.57 1.02 -41.38
C ARG A 15 -5.48 2.19 -40.40
N PHE A 16 -4.75 2.02 -39.31
CA PHE A 16 -4.39 3.13 -38.42
C PHE A 16 -3.30 3.97 -39.11
N ALA A 17 -3.49 5.29 -39.14
CA ALA A 17 -2.44 6.21 -39.56
C ALA A 17 -1.38 6.26 -38.45
N LEU A 18 -0.11 6.11 -38.83
CA LEU A 18 1.01 6.25 -37.91
C LEU A 18 1.22 7.72 -37.55
N GLU A 19 1.48 8.01 -36.29
CA GLU A 19 1.80 9.35 -35.79
C GLU A 19 3.15 9.83 -36.36
N SER A 20 3.31 11.15 -36.46
CA SER A 20 4.50 11.76 -37.05
C SER A 20 5.69 11.66 -36.10
N ARG A 21 6.79 11.04 -36.54
CA ARG A 21 8.07 11.06 -35.83
C ARG A 21 8.81 12.35 -36.15
N GLN A 22 9.02 13.20 -35.15
CA GLN A 22 9.99 14.30 -35.26
C GLN A 22 11.39 13.74 -35.02
N LEU A 23 12.25 13.87 -36.03
CA LEU A 23 13.67 13.49 -36.00
C LEU A 23 14.47 14.73 -35.57
N PHE A 24 15.12 14.69 -34.40
CA PHE A 24 16.04 15.74 -33.97
C PHE A 24 17.47 15.35 -34.40
N ASP A 25 18.05 16.13 -35.31
CA ASP A 25 19.44 16.02 -35.74
C ASP A 25 20.31 16.88 -34.80
N GLY A 26 21.12 16.21 -33.98
CA GLY A 26 21.92 16.81 -32.91
C GLY A 26 23.40 17.01 -33.26
N ALA A 27 23.74 17.22 -34.53
CA ALA A 27 25.11 17.52 -34.93
C ALA A 27 25.40 19.03 -34.82
N ALA A 28 26.05 19.46 -33.74
CA ALA A 28 26.71 20.77 -33.67
C ALA A 28 28.05 20.67 -32.93
N LEU A 29 29.08 20.46 -33.74
CA LEU A 29 30.43 21.04 -33.71
C LEU A 29 31.06 21.42 -32.36
N ALA A 30 32.12 20.69 -32.02
CA ALA A 30 33.26 21.20 -31.27
C ALA A 30 34.02 22.24 -32.11
N GLU A 31 34.60 23.26 -31.48
CA GLU A 31 36.02 23.62 -31.63
C GLU A 31 36.45 24.64 -30.56
N THR A 32 37.73 24.54 -30.24
CA THR A 32 38.55 25.15 -29.19
C THR A 32 38.84 26.66 -29.37
N ALA A 33 39.26 27.34 -28.27
CA ALA A 33 40.57 28.02 -28.17
C ALA A 33 40.67 29.02 -26.98
N ILE A 34 41.57 28.69 -26.05
CA ILE A 34 42.57 29.51 -25.33
C ILE A 34 42.56 31.07 -25.44
N HIS A 35 42.71 31.74 -24.28
CA HIS A 35 43.69 32.82 -24.08
C HIS A 35 44.01 33.07 -22.59
N GLU A 36 45.31 33.16 -22.30
CA GLU A 36 45.95 33.44 -21.01
C GLU A 36 46.07 34.94 -20.67
N ALA A 37 46.32 35.21 -19.37
CA ALA A 37 47.08 36.33 -18.75
C ALA A 37 46.53 37.77 -18.89
N SER A 38 46.68 38.71 -17.94
CA SER A 38 47.75 38.97 -16.97
C SER A 38 47.28 39.99 -15.92
N ALA A 39 48.03 40.13 -14.82
CA ALA A 39 47.81 41.06 -13.70
C ALA A 39 48.33 42.49 -13.94
N SER A 40 47.75 43.50 -13.26
CA SER A 40 48.50 44.55 -12.52
C SER A 40 47.61 45.61 -11.84
N ASP A 41 48.26 46.27 -10.89
CA ASP A 41 47.82 46.97 -9.67
C ASP A 41 47.71 48.51 -9.81
N LEU A 42 47.13 49.17 -8.77
CA LEU A 42 47.29 50.57 -8.30
C LEU A 42 46.33 51.74 -8.70
N VAL A 43 45.43 52.06 -7.74
CA VAL A 43 44.98 53.35 -7.11
C VAL A 43 44.77 54.67 -7.89
N HIS A 44 43.59 55.31 -7.68
CA HIS A 44 43.41 56.69 -7.10
C HIS A 44 41.91 57.08 -6.86
N HIS A 45 41.71 58.19 -6.16
CA HIS A 45 40.68 58.62 -5.20
C HIS A 45 39.35 59.23 -5.75
N GLU A 46 38.29 59.08 -4.94
CA GLU A 46 37.24 60.07 -4.57
C GLU A 46 35.77 60.00 -5.07
N SER A 47 34.87 60.03 -4.07
CA SER A 47 33.50 60.55 -3.97
C SER A 47 32.28 59.73 -4.47
N ALA A 48 31.60 59.16 -3.46
CA ALA A 48 30.16 59.22 -3.18
C ALA A 48 29.14 58.66 -4.18
N THR A 49 28.49 57.55 -3.80
CA THR A 49 27.02 57.41 -3.58
C THR A 49 26.70 55.92 -3.35
N GLU A 50 26.15 55.59 -2.18
CA GLU A 50 25.49 54.30 -1.85
C GLU A 50 24.07 54.22 -2.49
N PRO A 51 23.44 53.04 -2.70
CA PRO A 51 23.46 51.88 -1.80
C PRO A 51 23.67 50.49 -2.44
N ALA A 52 24.07 49.57 -1.57
CA ALA A 52 24.42 48.19 -1.82
C ALA A 52 23.30 47.34 -2.45
N LYS A 53 23.64 46.62 -3.53
CA LYS A 53 22.85 45.53 -4.11
C LYS A 53 23.77 44.35 -4.46
N ALA A 54 23.36 43.18 -3.97
CA ALA A 54 23.73 41.82 -4.37
C ALA A 54 25.20 41.39 -4.21
N LEU A 55 25.44 40.59 -3.16
CA LEU A 55 26.54 39.64 -3.09
C LEU A 55 26.21 38.45 -4.01
N ASP A 56 27.13 38.17 -4.92
CA ASP A 56 27.15 36.98 -5.77
C ASP A 56 28.18 36.01 -5.19
N ILE A 57 27.77 34.80 -4.80
CA ILE A 57 28.63 33.61 -4.84
C ILE A 57 27.77 32.43 -5.32
N PRO A 58 28.21 31.74 -6.39
CA PRO A 58 27.51 30.60 -6.98
C PRO A 58 27.79 29.31 -6.21
N HIS A 59 26.77 28.47 -6.01
CA HIS A 59 26.99 27.07 -5.70
C HIS A 59 26.19 26.21 -6.68
N ALA A 60 26.89 25.83 -7.75
CA ALA A 60 26.49 24.74 -8.62
C ALA A 60 26.68 23.42 -7.87
N ALA A 61 25.57 22.76 -7.56
CA ALA A 61 25.51 21.32 -7.33
C ALA A 61 24.29 20.82 -8.10
N THR A 62 24.44 20.71 -9.43
CA THR A 62 23.54 19.93 -10.25
C THR A 62 23.74 18.47 -9.86
N ALA A 63 22.82 17.93 -9.06
CA ALA A 63 22.70 16.50 -8.87
C ALA A 63 22.50 15.86 -10.24
N ASP A 64 23.43 14.99 -10.58
CA ASP A 64 23.37 14.07 -11.70
C ASP A 64 22.11 13.22 -11.54
N ALA A 65 21.06 13.60 -12.27
CA ALA A 65 19.86 12.79 -12.41
C ALA A 65 20.24 11.60 -13.28
N ALA A 66 20.76 10.56 -12.62
CA ALA A 66 20.86 9.23 -13.19
C ALA A 66 19.47 8.88 -13.73
N SER A 67 19.36 8.81 -15.05
CA SER A 67 18.16 8.32 -15.73
C SER A 67 17.91 6.89 -15.30
N GLU A 68 16.99 6.71 -14.37
CA GLU A 68 16.35 5.43 -14.19
C GLU A 68 15.61 5.09 -15.49
N LYS A 69 16.16 4.09 -16.18
CA LYS A 69 15.47 3.31 -17.20
C LYS A 69 14.06 3.01 -16.68
N PRO A 70 12.98 3.18 -17.46
CA PRO A 70 11.64 2.85 -16.99
C PRO A 70 11.65 1.38 -16.58
N GLY A 71 11.63 1.15 -15.27
CA GLY A 71 11.51 -0.16 -14.68
C GLY A 71 10.25 -0.80 -15.22
N SER A 72 10.26 -2.13 -15.31
CA SER A 72 9.02 -2.90 -15.44
C SER A 72 7.98 -2.26 -14.52
N ALA A 73 6.79 -1.93 -15.03
CA ALA A 73 5.75 -1.29 -14.23
C ALA A 73 5.67 -2.00 -12.86
N ALA A 74 5.82 -1.21 -11.80
CA ALA A 74 5.95 -1.71 -10.45
C ALA A 74 4.77 -2.62 -10.14
N SER A 75 5.05 -3.89 -9.77
CA SER A 75 4.00 -4.89 -9.57
C SER A 75 3.41 -4.69 -8.18
N GLU A 76 2.16 -4.24 -8.10
CA GLU A 76 1.43 -4.12 -6.84
C GLU A 76 0.49 -5.30 -6.65
N VAL A 77 0.37 -5.77 -5.41
CA VAL A 77 -0.54 -6.85 -5.02
C VAL A 77 -1.57 -6.32 -4.03
N TYR A 78 -2.84 -6.54 -4.32
CA TYR A 78 -3.97 -6.23 -3.45
C TYR A 78 -4.51 -7.53 -2.87
N VAL A 79 -4.34 -7.71 -1.57
CA VAL A 79 -4.81 -8.85 -0.78
C VAL A 79 -6.12 -8.44 -0.13
N ILE A 80 -7.19 -9.16 -0.43
CA ILE A 80 -8.54 -8.84 0.07
C ILE A 80 -9.09 -10.04 0.83
N ASP A 81 -9.42 -9.83 2.10
CA ASP A 81 -10.04 -10.84 2.96
C ASP A 81 -11.54 -11.01 2.66
N GLN A 82 -12.00 -12.25 2.56
CA GLN A 82 -13.41 -12.57 2.34
C GLN A 82 -14.32 -12.26 3.53
N HIS A 83 -13.79 -12.13 4.75
CA HIS A 83 -14.57 -11.70 5.91
C HIS A 83 -15.10 -10.26 5.75
N ILE A 84 -14.49 -9.44 4.89
CA ILE A 84 -15.02 -8.10 4.60
C ILE A 84 -16.36 -8.24 3.89
N SER A 85 -17.40 -7.68 4.50
CA SER A 85 -18.74 -7.64 3.90
C SER A 85 -18.73 -6.92 2.55
N GLY A 86 -19.14 -7.61 1.49
CA GLY A 86 -19.14 -7.02 0.14
C GLY A 86 -17.75 -6.81 -0.45
N TRP A 87 -16.75 -7.59 -0.03
CA TRP A 87 -15.36 -7.55 -0.53
C TRP A 87 -15.24 -7.55 -2.07
N GLN A 88 -16.21 -8.08 -2.80
CA GLN A 88 -16.22 -8.05 -4.27
C GLN A 88 -16.20 -6.61 -4.81
N SER A 89 -16.83 -5.67 -4.11
CA SER A 89 -16.79 -4.23 -4.44
C SER A 89 -15.36 -3.68 -4.38
N LEU A 90 -14.56 -4.12 -3.40
CA LEU A 90 -13.16 -3.72 -3.28
C LEU A 90 -12.33 -4.28 -4.44
N VAL A 91 -12.59 -5.54 -4.83
CA VAL A 91 -11.92 -6.19 -5.97
C VAL A 91 -12.18 -5.45 -7.28
N ASP A 92 -13.43 -5.04 -7.52
CA ASP A 92 -13.83 -4.33 -8.74
C ASP A 92 -13.16 -2.94 -8.87
N GLN A 93 -12.62 -2.41 -7.78
CA GLN A 93 -11.97 -1.10 -7.71
C GLN A 93 -10.45 -1.16 -7.74
N VAL A 94 -9.85 -2.36 -7.64
CA VAL A 94 -8.39 -2.52 -7.69
C VAL A 94 -7.83 -1.91 -8.98
N PRO A 95 -6.73 -1.13 -8.91
CA PRO A 95 -6.12 -0.52 -10.08
C PRO A 95 -5.80 -1.52 -11.20
N GLN A 96 -6.03 -1.11 -12.44
CA GLN A 96 -5.69 -1.92 -13.60
C GLN A 96 -4.18 -2.16 -13.66
N GLY A 97 -3.79 -3.43 -13.83
CA GLY A 97 -2.40 -3.84 -13.90
C GLY A 97 -1.84 -4.36 -12.57
N SER A 98 -2.60 -4.24 -11.47
CA SER A 98 -2.26 -4.85 -10.19
C SER A 98 -2.75 -6.29 -10.10
N GLN A 99 -2.07 -7.11 -9.29
CA GLN A 99 -2.50 -8.47 -8.98
C GLN A 99 -3.46 -8.46 -7.80
N VAL A 100 -4.47 -9.33 -7.84
CA VAL A 100 -5.43 -9.50 -6.72
C VAL A 100 -5.25 -10.89 -6.13
N VAL A 101 -5.11 -10.95 -4.80
CA VAL A 101 -5.12 -12.18 -4.01
C VAL A 101 -6.34 -12.15 -3.09
N ILE A 102 -7.20 -13.14 -3.21
CA ILE A 102 -8.36 -13.28 -2.33
C ILE A 102 -8.03 -14.30 -1.24
N ILE A 103 -8.21 -13.91 0.01
CA ILE A 103 -7.97 -14.80 1.16
C ILE A 103 -9.30 -15.47 1.53
N ASP A 104 -9.30 -16.81 1.49
CA ASP A 104 -10.42 -17.62 1.98
C ASP A 104 -10.55 -17.47 3.50
N GLU A 105 -11.78 -17.21 3.94
CA GLU A 105 -12.13 -16.96 5.34
C GLU A 105 -11.93 -18.19 6.25
N ASN A 106 -11.89 -19.41 5.68
CA ASN A 106 -11.85 -20.66 6.44
C ASN A 106 -10.43 -21.25 6.58
N SER A 107 -9.41 -20.54 6.10
CA SER A 107 -8.03 -20.99 6.08
C SER A 107 -7.08 -19.91 6.63
N SER A 108 -5.87 -20.31 7.05
CA SER A 108 -4.85 -19.35 7.50
C SER A 108 -4.52 -18.36 6.38
N GLY A 109 -4.68 -17.06 6.65
CA GLY A 109 -4.44 -16.00 5.69
C GLY A 109 -2.97 -15.78 5.36
N LEU A 110 -2.07 -15.86 6.36
CA LEU A 110 -0.64 -15.70 6.10
C LEU A 110 -0.07 -16.87 5.29
N SER A 111 -0.56 -18.09 5.52
CA SER A 111 -0.18 -19.23 4.69
C SER A 111 -0.67 -19.08 3.25
N GLN A 112 -1.93 -18.66 3.05
CA GLN A 112 -2.47 -18.39 1.71
C GLN A 112 -1.69 -17.30 0.98
N LEU A 113 -1.37 -16.19 1.66
CA LEU A 113 -0.62 -15.09 1.08
C LEU A 113 0.80 -15.51 0.70
N ALA A 114 1.51 -16.20 1.61
CA ALA A 114 2.86 -16.70 1.33
C ALA A 114 2.89 -17.70 0.15
N ASP A 115 1.87 -18.56 0.04
CA ASP A 115 1.76 -19.48 -1.10
C ASP A 115 1.39 -18.75 -2.41
N ALA A 116 0.53 -17.73 -2.35
CA ALA A 116 0.16 -16.92 -3.51
C ALA A 116 1.33 -16.09 -4.07
N LEU A 117 2.26 -15.67 -3.21
CA LEU A 117 3.45 -14.89 -3.59
C LEU A 117 4.67 -15.77 -3.90
N LYS A 118 4.50 -17.10 -3.90
CA LYS A 118 5.62 -18.02 -4.07
C LYS A 118 6.24 -17.90 -5.46
N GLY A 119 7.48 -17.41 -5.49
CA GLY A 119 8.23 -17.22 -6.74
C GLY A 119 8.01 -15.86 -7.40
N GLU A 120 7.14 -15.04 -6.83
CA GLU A 120 7.03 -13.62 -7.19
C GLU A 120 8.26 -12.86 -6.68
N THR A 121 8.63 -11.80 -7.40
CA THR A 121 9.78 -10.95 -7.07
C THR A 121 9.53 -9.53 -7.56
N ASN A 122 10.21 -8.55 -6.95
CA ASN A 122 10.12 -7.14 -7.33
C ASN A 122 8.71 -6.56 -7.21
N ILE A 123 7.95 -7.02 -6.20
CA ILE A 123 6.68 -6.39 -5.83
C ILE A 123 6.97 -5.08 -5.12
N SER A 124 6.39 -3.99 -5.61
CA SER A 124 6.60 -2.66 -5.04
C SER A 124 5.70 -2.36 -3.85
N ALA A 125 4.53 -2.98 -3.80
CA ALA A 125 3.62 -2.81 -2.68
C ALA A 125 2.70 -4.02 -2.52
N ILE A 126 2.45 -4.39 -1.27
CA ILE A 126 1.40 -5.34 -0.88
C ILE A 126 0.37 -4.59 -0.04
N HIS A 127 -0.81 -4.36 -0.60
CA HIS A 127 -1.95 -3.76 0.07
C HIS A 127 -2.79 -4.88 0.69
N ILE A 128 -2.86 -4.96 2.02
CA ILE A 128 -3.65 -5.96 2.74
C ILE A 128 -4.89 -5.29 3.30
N LEU A 129 -6.06 -5.65 2.75
CA LEU A 129 -7.35 -5.21 3.21
C LEU A 129 -8.00 -6.31 4.04
N SER A 130 -8.18 -6.03 5.33
CA SER A 130 -8.89 -6.93 6.21
C SER A 130 -9.47 -6.22 7.42
N HIS A 131 -10.16 -6.97 8.26
CA HIS A 131 -10.64 -6.52 9.53
C HIS A 131 -9.49 -6.26 10.51
N GLY A 132 -9.45 -5.05 11.06
CA GLY A 132 -8.56 -4.65 12.13
C GLY A 132 -9.25 -4.59 13.50
N ALA A 133 -8.44 -4.60 14.56
CA ALA A 133 -8.81 -4.28 15.93
C ALA A 133 -7.59 -3.64 16.63
N SER A 134 -7.73 -3.18 17.87
CA SER A 134 -6.65 -2.51 18.61
C SER A 134 -5.32 -3.28 18.57
N ASP A 135 -4.37 -2.76 17.80
CA ASP A 135 -3.03 -3.29 17.57
C ASP A 135 -3.00 -4.72 16.98
N ALA A 136 -4.01 -5.04 16.17
CA ALA A 136 -4.21 -6.35 15.58
C ALA A 136 -4.85 -6.28 14.18
N ILE A 137 -4.57 -7.30 13.35
CA ILE A 137 -5.27 -7.53 12.09
C ILE A 137 -5.69 -8.99 11.99
N THR A 138 -6.88 -9.25 11.45
CA THR A 138 -7.35 -10.60 11.14
C THR A 138 -7.10 -10.88 9.67
N LEU A 139 -6.57 -12.04 9.30
CA LEU A 139 -6.41 -12.44 7.89
C LEU A 139 -6.76 -13.93 7.72
N GLY A 140 -7.84 -14.22 7.00
CA GLY A 140 -8.47 -15.54 7.00
C GLY A 140 -8.82 -15.94 8.43
N THR A 141 -8.33 -17.09 8.89
CA THR A 141 -8.50 -17.54 10.29
C THR A 141 -7.47 -16.97 11.26
N ASP A 142 -6.48 -16.20 10.79
CA ASP A 142 -5.36 -15.76 11.62
C ASP A 142 -5.65 -14.41 12.27
N VAL A 143 -5.69 -14.35 13.59
CA VAL A 143 -5.67 -13.07 14.32
C VAL A 143 -4.21 -12.76 14.66
N LEU A 144 -3.64 -11.73 14.05
CA LEU A 144 -2.23 -11.37 14.15
C LEU A 144 -2.03 -10.22 15.14
N THR A 145 -1.10 -10.41 16.06
CA THR A 145 -0.73 -9.42 17.08
C THR A 145 0.79 -9.45 17.30
N ALA A 146 1.35 -8.42 17.94
CA ALA A 146 2.79 -8.36 18.23
C ALA A 146 3.30 -9.62 18.94
N ASP A 147 2.50 -10.18 19.84
CA ASP A 147 2.84 -11.35 20.67
C ASP A 147 2.95 -12.65 19.88
N ASN A 148 2.16 -12.81 18.81
CA ASN A 148 2.06 -14.08 18.09
C ASN A 148 2.76 -14.10 16.73
N LEU A 149 3.16 -12.95 16.19
CA LEU A 149 3.82 -12.84 14.88
C LEU A 149 5.07 -13.72 14.74
N SER A 150 5.78 -13.98 15.84
CA SER A 150 6.97 -14.86 15.83
C SER A 150 6.66 -16.29 15.35
N ALA A 151 5.43 -16.78 15.57
CA ALA A 151 4.99 -18.09 15.09
C ALA A 151 4.83 -18.13 13.56
N TRP A 152 4.74 -16.97 12.92
CA TRP A 152 4.54 -16.79 11.48
C TRP A 152 5.80 -16.31 10.75
N SER A 153 6.95 -16.32 11.43
CA SER A 153 8.22 -15.82 10.90
C SER A 153 8.60 -16.39 9.54
N SER A 154 8.32 -17.68 9.29
CA SER A 154 8.60 -18.31 7.99
C SER A 154 7.72 -17.74 6.87
N GLN A 155 6.44 -17.53 7.13
CA GLN A 155 5.50 -16.99 6.16
C GLN A 155 5.79 -15.51 5.89
N LEU A 156 6.01 -14.73 6.94
CA LEU A 156 6.32 -13.30 6.84
C LEU A 156 7.66 -13.07 6.12
N SER A 157 8.68 -13.87 6.42
CA SER A 157 9.95 -13.80 5.69
C SER A 157 9.79 -14.16 4.21
N ALA A 158 8.93 -15.13 3.87
CA ALA A 158 8.65 -15.48 2.49
C ALA A 158 7.87 -14.38 1.74
N ILE A 159 6.91 -13.73 2.40
CA ILE A 159 6.19 -12.56 1.88
C ILE A 159 7.18 -11.42 1.63
N GLY A 160 8.02 -11.11 2.62
CA GLY A 160 9.08 -10.10 2.51
C GLY A 160 10.04 -10.36 1.35
N ALA A 161 10.44 -11.61 1.13
CA ALA A 161 11.34 -11.99 0.04
C ALA A 161 10.75 -11.81 -1.38
N SER A 162 9.44 -11.59 -1.50
CA SER A 162 8.78 -11.29 -2.79
C SER A 162 8.81 -9.80 -3.15
N LEU A 163 9.05 -8.94 -2.16
CA LEU A 163 9.12 -7.48 -2.33
C LEU A 163 10.42 -7.06 -3.03
N SER A 164 10.39 -5.88 -3.65
CA SER A 164 11.61 -5.17 -4.04
C SER A 164 12.35 -4.59 -2.82
N ASP A 165 13.58 -4.12 -3.02
CA ASP A 165 14.38 -3.47 -1.96
C ASP A 165 13.69 -2.24 -1.32
N SER A 166 12.78 -1.58 -2.06
CA SER A 166 11.93 -0.47 -1.60
C SER A 166 10.45 -0.86 -1.66
N GLY A 167 10.14 -2.13 -1.40
CA GLY A 167 8.78 -2.63 -1.43
C GLY A 167 8.09 -2.44 -0.08
N ASP A 168 6.87 -1.91 -0.11
CA ASP A 168 6.11 -1.59 1.09
C ASP A 168 4.99 -2.60 1.38
N ILE A 169 4.59 -2.69 2.65
CA ILE A 169 3.38 -3.40 3.07
C ILE A 169 2.41 -2.41 3.71
N LEU A 170 1.18 -2.37 3.18
CA LEU A 170 0.15 -1.42 3.59
C LEU A 170 -1.01 -2.21 4.22
N LEU A 171 -1.22 -2.04 5.52
CA LEU A 171 -2.21 -2.75 6.32
C LEU A 171 -3.45 -1.88 6.52
N TYR A 172 -4.51 -2.16 5.76
CA TYR A 172 -5.81 -1.51 5.87
C TYR A 172 -6.74 -2.33 6.76
N GLY A 173 -7.15 -1.74 7.88
CA GLY A 173 -8.05 -2.33 8.86
C GLY A 173 -8.22 -1.36 10.02
N CYS A 174 -9.39 -1.33 10.67
CA CYS A 174 -9.58 -0.39 11.77
C CYS A 174 -8.59 -0.66 12.92
N ASP A 175 -8.01 0.41 13.49
CA ASP A 175 -7.24 0.37 14.73
C ASP A 175 -6.00 -0.56 14.75
N VAL A 176 -5.45 -0.94 13.59
CA VAL A 176 -4.34 -1.90 13.44
C VAL A 176 -3.05 -1.43 14.16
N SER A 177 -2.87 -0.13 14.35
CA SER A 177 -1.80 0.48 15.15
C SER A 177 -2.35 1.61 16.03
N ALA A 178 -3.42 1.33 16.78
CA ALA A 178 -4.15 2.34 17.54
C ALA A 178 -3.45 2.82 18.81
N GLN A 179 -2.84 1.93 19.60
CA GLN A 179 -2.23 2.32 20.88
C GLN A 179 -0.74 2.58 20.73
N ASP A 180 -0.04 1.72 20.00
CA ASP A 180 1.37 1.86 19.70
C ASP A 180 1.76 1.19 18.37
N ASN A 181 3.06 1.22 18.06
CA ASN A 181 3.60 0.69 16.79
C ASN A 181 4.27 -0.68 16.97
N ALA A 182 4.12 -1.36 18.12
CA ALA A 182 4.82 -2.62 18.38
C ALA A 182 4.41 -3.71 17.39
N PHE A 183 3.13 -3.78 17.02
CA PHE A 183 2.63 -4.71 16.02
C PHE A 183 3.31 -4.49 14.65
N ILE A 184 3.20 -3.28 14.09
CA ILE A 184 3.79 -2.97 12.77
C ILE A 184 5.31 -3.01 12.77
N THR A 185 5.96 -2.65 13.88
CA THR A 185 7.42 -2.79 14.05
C THR A 185 7.82 -4.26 13.98
N ARG A 186 7.10 -5.14 14.68
CA ARG A 186 7.40 -6.57 14.66
C ARG A 186 7.11 -7.19 13.28
N PHE A 187 6.07 -6.70 12.60
CA PHE A 187 5.75 -7.11 11.25
C PHE A 187 6.87 -6.73 10.27
N ALA A 188 7.34 -5.48 10.35
CA ALA A 188 8.46 -4.97 9.56
C ALA A 188 9.76 -5.77 9.82
N GLU A 189 10.07 -6.08 11.08
CA GLU A 189 11.24 -6.91 11.42
C GLU A 189 11.20 -8.30 10.78
N LEU A 190 10.03 -8.94 10.72
CA LEU A 190 9.90 -10.30 10.20
C LEU A 190 9.82 -10.35 8.68
N THR A 191 9.30 -9.30 8.06
CA THR A 191 9.23 -9.16 6.59
C THR A 191 10.47 -8.50 6.00
N GLN A 192 11.25 -7.78 6.81
CA GLN A 192 12.35 -6.92 6.35
C GLN A 192 11.88 -5.86 5.34
N ALA A 193 10.66 -5.35 5.54
CA ALA A 193 10.03 -4.34 4.69
C ALA A 193 9.48 -3.19 5.53
N ASP A 194 9.29 -2.05 4.88
CA ASP A 194 8.61 -0.91 5.48
C ASP A 194 7.09 -1.17 5.50
N VAL A 195 6.44 -0.80 6.60
CA VAL A 195 5.04 -1.16 6.89
C VAL A 195 4.28 0.08 7.29
N ALA A 196 3.15 0.33 6.64
CA ALA A 196 2.18 1.35 7.03
C ALA A 196 0.87 0.69 7.49
N ALA A 197 0.19 1.30 8.47
CA ALA A 197 -1.09 0.83 8.96
C ALA A 197 -2.00 1.96 9.44
N SER A 198 -3.30 1.69 9.43
CA SER A 198 -4.30 2.57 10.04
C SER A 198 -4.22 2.51 11.57
N SER A 199 -4.38 3.66 12.20
CA SER A 199 -4.48 3.83 13.64
C SER A 199 -5.92 4.09 14.11
N ASP A 200 -6.84 4.33 13.19
CA ASP A 200 -8.26 4.58 13.47
C ASP A 200 -9.18 3.82 12.49
N MET A 201 -10.43 4.29 12.34
CA MET A 201 -11.46 3.65 11.54
C MET A 201 -11.14 3.71 10.04
N THR A 202 -10.87 2.56 9.42
CA THR A 202 -10.64 2.49 7.95
C THR A 202 -11.94 2.19 7.20
N GLY A 203 -12.28 2.97 6.17
CA GLY A 203 -13.39 2.72 5.27
C GLY A 203 -14.21 3.97 4.92
N SER A 204 -15.54 3.84 4.99
CA SER A 204 -16.47 4.88 4.56
C SER A 204 -16.39 6.15 5.40
N ALA A 205 -16.19 7.29 4.73
CA ALA A 205 -16.32 8.61 5.35
C ALA A 205 -17.72 8.89 5.92
N ALA A 206 -18.77 8.25 5.39
CA ALA A 206 -20.13 8.34 5.94
C ALA A 206 -20.23 7.70 7.33
N LEU A 207 -19.32 6.78 7.66
CA LEU A 207 -19.20 6.10 8.95
C LEU A 207 -18.03 6.65 9.79
N SER A 208 -17.52 7.84 9.44
CA SER A 208 -16.37 8.49 10.09
C SER A 208 -15.03 7.75 9.93
N GLY A 209 -14.91 6.85 8.94
CA GLY A 209 -13.63 6.26 8.58
C GLY A 209 -12.96 6.93 7.38
N ASP A 210 -11.70 6.58 7.14
CA ASP A 210 -10.99 6.99 5.93
C ASP A 210 -10.02 5.90 5.42
N TRP A 211 -9.11 6.24 4.50
CA TRP A 211 -8.16 5.30 3.89
C TRP A 211 -6.70 5.75 4.09
N VAL A 212 -6.47 6.61 5.08
CA VAL A 212 -5.16 7.05 5.49
C VAL A 212 -4.51 5.93 6.33
N LEU A 213 -3.19 5.89 6.28
CA LEU A 213 -2.36 5.01 7.12
C LEU A 213 -1.45 5.95 7.92
N GLU A 214 -1.84 6.25 9.15
CA GLU A 214 -1.20 7.30 9.95
C GLU A 214 0.15 6.83 10.50
N ASN A 215 0.29 5.53 10.74
CA ASN A 215 1.43 4.95 11.41
C ASN A 215 2.25 4.13 10.42
N HIS A 216 3.57 4.27 10.48
CA HIS A 216 4.47 3.51 9.63
C HIS A 216 5.83 3.23 10.27
N THR A 217 6.54 2.28 9.69
CA THR A 217 7.95 1.97 9.95
C THR A 217 8.76 2.23 8.69
N GLY A 218 9.88 2.95 8.82
CA GLY A 218 10.71 3.30 7.68
C GLY A 218 10.07 4.35 6.76
N SER A 219 10.43 4.34 5.48
CA SER A 219 9.90 5.26 4.46
C SER A 219 8.86 4.52 3.62
N ILE A 220 7.76 5.18 3.28
CA ILE A 220 6.70 4.56 2.48
C ILE A 220 6.71 5.23 1.11
N GLU A 221 7.09 4.46 0.09
CA GLU A 221 7.12 4.90 -1.31
C GLU A 221 5.79 4.65 -2.01
N ALA A 222 5.09 3.60 -1.61
CA ALA A 222 3.80 3.21 -2.12
C ALA A 222 2.73 4.26 -1.82
N LYS A 223 1.86 4.49 -2.79
CA LYS A 223 0.72 5.39 -2.61
C LYS A 223 -0.40 4.64 -1.92
N THR A 224 -1.03 5.29 -0.94
CA THR A 224 -2.29 4.78 -0.41
C THR A 224 -3.36 4.83 -1.49
N PHE A 225 -4.25 3.83 -1.48
CA PHE A 225 -5.40 3.76 -2.37
C PHE A 225 -6.68 3.87 -1.55
N ALA A 226 -7.57 4.79 -1.95
CA ALA A 226 -8.86 4.97 -1.33
C ALA A 226 -9.95 4.26 -2.13
N PHE A 227 -10.76 3.44 -1.47
CA PHE A 227 -11.86 2.72 -2.08
C PHE A 227 -13.19 3.44 -1.82
N ASP A 228 -14.07 3.42 -2.82
CA ASP A 228 -15.47 3.77 -2.67
C ASP A 228 -16.22 2.57 -2.07
N TYR A 229 -16.14 2.43 -0.75
CA TYR A 229 -16.72 1.35 0.02
C TYR A 229 -17.66 1.92 1.09
N ASP A 230 -18.85 1.34 1.20
CA ASP A 230 -19.90 1.82 2.10
C ASP A 230 -19.72 1.38 3.56
N GLY A 231 -18.81 0.43 3.83
CA GLY A 231 -18.58 -0.14 5.16
C GLY A 231 -17.32 0.36 5.84
N LEU A 232 -17.03 -0.25 7.00
CA LEU A 232 -15.75 -0.13 7.69
C LEU A 232 -15.02 -1.46 7.67
N LEU A 233 -13.70 -1.41 7.77
CA LEU A 233 -12.84 -2.58 7.96
C LEU A 233 -12.69 -2.93 9.45
N ALA A 234 -13.73 -2.72 10.24
CA ALA A 234 -13.75 -2.96 11.67
C ALA A 234 -13.98 -4.44 11.95
N GLY A 235 -13.14 -5.08 12.75
CA GLY A 235 -13.29 -6.48 13.10
C GLY A 235 -14.57 -6.79 13.88
N PRO A 236 -14.95 -8.08 13.95
CA PRO A 236 -16.12 -8.50 14.69
C PRO A 236 -15.93 -8.20 16.18
N GLU A 237 -16.67 -7.21 16.69
CA GLU A 237 -16.68 -6.90 18.12
C GLU A 237 -17.71 -7.79 18.83
N VAL A 238 -17.25 -8.57 19.82
CA VAL A 238 -18.18 -9.27 20.71
C VAL A 238 -18.78 -8.25 21.66
N THR A 239 -19.90 -7.66 21.28
CA THR A 239 -20.73 -6.85 22.17
C THR A 239 -21.49 -7.79 23.12
N ALA A 240 -20.80 -8.25 24.18
CA ALA A 240 -21.48 -8.78 25.34
C ALA A 240 -22.11 -7.59 26.09
N PRO A 241 -23.43 -7.56 26.37
CA PRO A 241 -23.97 -6.54 27.26
C PRO A 241 -23.24 -6.68 28.59
N GLU A 242 -22.55 -5.63 29.03
CA GLU A 242 -21.76 -5.63 30.25
C GLU A 242 -22.60 -6.13 31.44
N LYS A 243 -22.47 -7.42 31.73
CA LYS A 243 -22.84 -7.99 33.02
C LYS A 243 -21.99 -9.22 33.23
N GLY A 244 -21.09 -9.11 34.20
CA GLY A 244 -19.98 -10.01 34.44
C GLY A 244 -20.26 -11.47 34.13
N ILE A 245 -19.37 -12.07 33.35
CA ILE A 245 -19.33 -13.51 33.11
C ILE A 245 -19.20 -14.19 34.47
N THR A 246 -20.29 -14.80 34.95
CA THR A 246 -20.25 -15.68 36.11
C THR A 246 -20.08 -17.11 35.62
N VAL A 247 -18.96 -17.72 35.98
CA VAL A 247 -18.73 -19.15 35.73
C VAL A 247 -19.67 -19.92 36.67
N ALA A 248 -20.74 -20.49 36.12
CA ALA A 248 -21.62 -21.40 36.86
C ALA A 248 -21.04 -22.82 36.79
N GLU A 249 -20.46 -23.29 37.90
CA GLU A 249 -20.18 -24.71 38.07
C GLU A 249 -21.51 -25.51 38.08
N PRO A 250 -21.56 -26.73 37.52
CA PRO A 250 -22.82 -27.47 37.36
C PRO A 250 -23.39 -27.86 38.73
N SER A 251 -24.26 -27.00 39.26
CA SER A 251 -25.14 -27.28 40.38
C SER A 251 -26.57 -27.37 39.85
N SER A 252 -27.34 -28.33 40.35
CA SER A 252 -28.66 -28.76 39.85
C SER A 252 -29.81 -27.74 40.04
N LEU A 253 -29.56 -26.45 39.84
CA LEU A 253 -30.49 -25.36 40.10
C LEU A 253 -30.53 -24.40 38.91
N ASN A 254 -30.93 -24.89 37.73
CA ASN A 254 -31.44 -24.00 36.69
C ASN A 254 -32.78 -23.43 37.17
N ALA A 255 -32.72 -22.33 37.91
CA ALA A 255 -33.89 -21.56 38.27
C ALA A 255 -34.48 -20.90 37.01
N ALA A 256 -35.81 -20.80 36.96
CA ALA A 256 -36.51 -20.04 35.93
C ALA A 256 -36.03 -18.58 35.97
N GLY A 257 -35.40 -18.12 34.89
CA GLY A 257 -34.76 -16.80 34.80
C GLY A 257 -33.27 -16.81 34.48
N ALA A 258 -32.66 -17.96 34.18
CA ALA A 258 -31.31 -17.99 33.62
C ALA A 258 -31.29 -17.31 32.24
N ASP A 259 -30.38 -16.34 32.07
CA ASP A 259 -30.21 -15.60 30.82
C ASP A 259 -29.67 -16.53 29.73
N THR A 260 -30.38 -16.61 28.61
CA THR A 260 -29.96 -17.35 27.42
C THR A 260 -29.30 -16.39 26.43
N ALA A 261 -28.06 -16.66 26.03
CA ALA A 261 -27.44 -15.95 24.92
C ALA A 261 -27.91 -16.55 23.59
N THR A 262 -28.45 -15.71 22.71
CA THR A 262 -28.74 -16.06 21.32
C THR A 262 -27.65 -15.50 20.42
N LEU A 263 -27.01 -16.35 19.63
CA LEU A 263 -26.10 -15.96 18.56
C LEU A 263 -26.94 -15.54 17.35
N SER A 264 -26.69 -14.36 16.80
CA SER A 264 -27.28 -13.89 15.54
C SER A 264 -26.24 -13.10 14.75
N GLY A 265 -26.26 -13.23 13.42
CA GLY A 265 -25.29 -12.60 12.51
C GLY A 265 -24.58 -13.57 11.58
N TRP A 266 -25.26 -14.63 11.14
CA TRP A 266 -24.84 -15.40 9.96
C TRP A 266 -25.72 -14.97 8.79
#